data_AF-A0A080VLU1-F1
#
_entry.id   AF-A0A080VLU1-F1
#
_cell.length_a   1.000
_cell.length_b   1.000
_cell.length_c   1.000
_cell.angle_alpha   90.00
_cell.angle_beta   90.00
_cell.angle_gamma   90.00
#
_symmetry.space_group_name_H-M   'P 1'
#
loop_
_entity.id
_entity.type
_entity.pdbx_description
1 polymer ?
#
loop_
_entity_poly.entity_id
_entity_poly.type
_entity_poly.pdbx_seq_one_letter_code
_entity_poly.pdbx_strand_id
1 'polypeptide(L)'
;MKRFLATALLGLALCGVARAAIDTYEFASDAERERFRNLTQELRCPKCQNQDIADSNAPIAADLRKQIYGQLQQGKSDGEIVDYMVARYGDFVRYKPPVNERTWLLWFGPGALLLFGVLVIGVIVLRRRRTAAKVQTTLSAEEQARLANLLKNDK
;
A
#
# COMPACT_ATOMS: atom_id res chain seq x y z
N MET A 1 15.31 49.44 22.65
CA MET A 1 14.43 49.60 21.47
C MET A 1 15.11 49.25 20.15
N LYS A 2 16.25 49.85 19.78
CA LYS A 2 16.95 49.56 18.50
C LYS A 2 17.32 48.09 18.26
N ARG A 3 17.71 47.36 19.32
CA ARG A 3 18.03 45.92 19.25
C ARG A 3 16.81 45.03 18.97
N PHE A 4 15.65 45.37 19.54
CA PHE A 4 14.39 44.66 19.30
C PHE A 4 13.85 44.89 17.88
N LEU A 5 14.00 46.12 17.37
CA LEU A 5 13.70 46.46 15.97
C LEU A 5 14.60 45.71 14.99
N ALA A 6 15.91 45.59 15.29
CA ALA A 6 16.85 44.86 14.46
C ALA A 6 16.55 43.35 14.42
N THR A 7 16.19 42.74 15.56
CA THR A 7 15.80 41.32 15.62
C THR A 7 14.48 41.04 14.92
N ALA A 8 13.51 41.96 15.00
CA ALA A 8 12.24 41.83 14.29
C ALA A 8 12.41 41.94 12.77
N LEU A 9 13.25 42.88 12.30
CA LEU A 9 13.58 43.02 10.88
C LEU A 9 14.34 41.82 10.34
N LEU A 10 15.26 41.24 11.11
CA LEU A 10 15.98 40.02 10.74
C LEU A 10 15.01 38.83 10.67
N GLY A 11 14.12 38.66 11.65
CA GLY A 11 13.10 37.62 11.63
C GLY A 11 12.16 37.72 10.42
N LEU A 12 11.77 38.94 10.03
CA LEU A 12 10.91 39.17 8.86
C LEU A 12 11.66 38.90 7.54
N ALA A 13 12.96 39.19 7.46
CA ALA A 13 13.78 38.89 6.29
C ALA A 13 14.04 37.38 6.10
N LEU A 14 13.94 36.59 7.17
CA LEU A 14 14.07 35.12 7.15
C LEU A 14 12.75 34.40 6.79
N CYS A 15 11.61 35.10 6.74
CA CYS A 15 10.39 34.58 6.14
C CYS A 15 10.54 34.57 4.61
N GLY A 16 11.18 33.52 4.09
CA GLY A 16 11.32 33.31 2.65
C GLY A 16 9.98 33.35 1.93
N VAL A 17 9.95 34.00 0.77
CA VAL A 17 8.83 33.95 -0.18
C VAL A 17 8.70 32.53 -0.72
N ALA A 18 7.73 31.76 -0.22
CA ALA A 18 7.32 30.52 -0.83
C ALA A 18 6.66 30.83 -2.18
N ARG A 19 7.41 30.67 -3.28
CA ARG A 19 6.84 30.74 -4.63
C ARG A 19 6.20 29.39 -4.93
N ALA A 20 4.90 29.28 -4.69
CA ALA A 20 4.12 28.20 -5.29
C ALA A 20 4.05 28.46 -6.80
N ALA A 21 4.64 27.58 -7.61
CA ALA A 21 4.41 27.60 -9.05
C ALA A 21 3.02 27.00 -9.29
N ILE A 22 1.99 27.85 -9.21
CA ILE A 22 0.62 27.44 -9.53
C ILE A 22 0.51 27.44 -11.05
N ASP A 23 0.54 26.25 -11.65
CA ASP A 23 0.24 26.12 -13.07
C ASP A 23 -1.26 26.40 -13.29
N THR A 24 -1.58 27.53 -13.91
CA THR A 24 -2.96 27.92 -14.22
C THR A 24 -3.35 27.36 -15.59
N TYR A 25 -4.07 26.24 -15.59
CA TYR A 25 -4.64 25.63 -16.79
C TYR A 25 -6.10 26.07 -16.98
N GLU A 26 -6.50 26.33 -18.22
CA GLU A 26 -7.89 26.57 -18.60
C GLU A 26 -8.52 25.27 -19.08
N PHE A 27 -9.60 24.82 -18.45
CA PHE A 27 -10.26 23.56 -18.79
C PHE A 27 -11.56 23.82 -19.53
N ALA A 28 -11.88 22.98 -20.51
CA ALA A 28 -13.11 23.10 -21.29
C ALA A 28 -14.37 22.81 -20.45
N SER A 29 -14.22 22.04 -19.37
CA SER A 29 -15.30 21.72 -18.43
C SER A 29 -14.76 21.39 -17.04
N ASP A 30 -15.64 21.42 -16.03
CA ASP A 30 -15.30 20.95 -14.69
C ASP A 30 -14.90 19.47 -14.69
N ALA A 31 -15.56 18.64 -15.52
CA ALA A 31 -15.22 17.24 -15.67
C ALA A 31 -13.77 17.04 -16.16
N GLU A 32 -13.30 17.86 -17.09
CA GLU A 32 -11.91 17.81 -17.57
C GLU A 32 -10.91 18.24 -16.49
N ARG A 33 -11.26 19.26 -15.69
CA ARG A 33 -10.46 19.69 -14.53
C ARG A 33 -10.35 18.57 -13.50
N GLU A 34 -11.44 17.88 -13.21
CA GLU A 34 -11.44 16.73 -12.29
C GLU A 34 -10.57 15.59 -12.80
N ARG A 35 -10.65 15.27 -14.11
CA ARG A 35 -9.79 14.26 -14.74
C ARG A 35 -8.31 14.64 -14.64
N PHE A 36 -7.96 15.89 -14.93
CA PHE A 36 -6.59 16.39 -14.77
C PHE A 36 -6.09 16.25 -13.32
N ARG A 37 -6.93 16.62 -12.35
CA ARG A 37 -6.59 16.50 -10.92
C ARG A 37 -6.36 15.05 -10.52
N ASN A 38 -7.23 14.14 -10.93
CA ASN A 38 -7.10 12.72 -10.61
C ASN A 38 -5.82 12.13 -11.23
N LEU A 39 -5.56 12.40 -12.52
CA LEU A 39 -4.35 11.93 -13.21
C LEU A 39 -3.07 12.43 -12.54
N THR A 40 -3.03 13.71 -12.14
CA THR A 40 -1.83 14.30 -11.50
C THR A 40 -1.60 13.83 -10.07
N GLN A 41 -2.65 13.38 -9.36
CA GLN A 41 -2.54 12.77 -8.02
C GLN A 41 -2.21 11.28 -8.07
N GLU A 42 -2.71 10.55 -9.07
CA GLU A 42 -2.43 9.12 -9.23
C GLU A 42 -1.03 8.84 -9.79
N LEU A 43 -0.41 9.82 -10.43
CA LEU A 43 0.93 9.72 -11.00
C LEU A 43 1.97 10.39 -10.07
N ARG A 44 3.07 9.67 -9.80
CA ARG A 44 4.24 10.10 -9.03
C ARG A 44 5.25 10.81 -9.91
N CYS A 45 5.96 11.77 -9.33
CA CYS A 45 7.15 12.34 -9.96
C CYS A 45 8.32 11.35 -9.84
N PRO A 46 8.84 10.77 -10.94
CA PRO A 46 9.89 9.74 -10.89
C PRO A 46 11.27 10.25 -10.46
N LYS A 47 11.44 11.57 -10.31
CA LYS A 47 12.70 12.20 -9.85
C LYS A 47 12.57 12.85 -8.48
N CYS A 48 11.38 12.85 -7.90
CA CYS A 48 11.10 13.50 -6.63
C CYS A 48 11.06 12.47 -5.49
N GLN A 49 11.21 12.93 -4.25
CA GLN A 49 11.15 12.06 -3.08
C GLN A 49 9.70 11.68 -2.75
N ASN A 50 9.18 10.64 -3.41
CA ASN A 50 7.85 10.06 -3.14
C ASN A 50 6.71 11.10 -3.12
N GLN A 51 6.70 11.98 -4.12
CA GLN A 51 5.68 13.02 -4.31
C GLN A 51 4.84 12.69 -5.53
N ASP A 52 3.55 13.05 -5.49
CA ASP A 52 2.72 13.07 -6.69
C ASP A 52 3.12 14.23 -7.63
N ILE A 53 2.62 14.19 -8.86
CA ILE A 53 2.89 15.23 -9.85
C ILE A 53 2.09 16.49 -9.55
N ALA A 54 0.98 16.40 -8.83
CA ALA A 54 0.16 17.56 -8.47
C ALA A 54 0.87 18.52 -7.51
N ASP A 55 1.52 18.00 -6.47
CA ASP A 55 2.13 18.77 -5.38
C ASP A 55 3.61 19.11 -5.64
N SER A 56 4.28 18.36 -6.54
CA SER A 56 5.70 18.58 -6.76
C SER A 56 6.01 19.84 -7.57
N ASN A 57 6.88 20.69 -7.03
CA ASN A 57 7.42 21.89 -7.70
C ASN A 57 8.66 21.60 -8.56
N ALA A 58 9.01 20.32 -8.80
CA ALA A 58 10.15 19.98 -9.65
C ALA A 58 9.88 20.35 -11.13
N PRO A 59 10.90 20.78 -11.90
CA PRO A 59 10.73 21.10 -13.32
C PRO A 59 10.15 19.95 -14.15
N ILE A 60 10.48 18.71 -13.80
CA ILE A 60 9.92 17.52 -14.45
C ILE A 60 8.43 17.34 -14.17
N ALA A 61 7.96 17.69 -12.97
CA ALA A 61 6.54 17.59 -12.63
C ALA A 61 5.71 18.59 -13.45
N ALA A 62 6.22 19.81 -13.63
CA ALA A 62 5.61 20.81 -14.51
C ALA A 62 5.52 20.33 -15.97
N ASP A 63 6.58 19.72 -16.51
CA ASP A 63 6.55 19.13 -17.86
C ASP A 63 5.52 18.00 -17.99
N LEU A 64 5.44 17.12 -16.99
CA LEU A 64 4.45 16.04 -16.96
C LEU A 64 3.02 16.57 -16.88
N ARG A 65 2.74 17.57 -16.03
CA ARG A 65 1.43 18.25 -15.98
C ARG A 65 1.07 18.85 -17.34
N LYS A 66 2.02 19.51 -18.00
CA LYS A 66 1.81 20.08 -19.33
C LYS A 66 1.47 19.01 -20.36
N GLN A 67 2.12 17.84 -20.32
CA GLN A 67 1.81 16.74 -21.22
C GLN A 67 0.45 16.09 -20.94
N ILE A 68 0.09 15.89 -19.67
CA ILE A 68 -1.25 15.40 -19.29
C ILE A 68 -2.32 16.36 -19.80
N TYR A 69 -2.16 17.66 -19.55
CA TYR A 69 -3.08 18.70 -20.01
C TYR A 69 -3.22 18.68 -21.53
N GLY A 70 -2.10 18.65 -22.27
CA GLY A 70 -2.11 18.60 -23.73
C GLY A 70 -2.85 17.38 -24.29
N GLN A 71 -2.74 16.22 -23.64
CA GLN A 71 -3.45 15.00 -24.07
C GLN A 71 -4.94 15.03 -23.72
N LEU A 72 -5.31 15.62 -22.59
CA LEU A 72 -6.73 15.86 -22.27
C LEU A 72 -7.39 16.73 -23.33
N GLN A 73 -6.73 17.82 -23.75
CA GLN A 73 -7.21 18.68 -24.84
C GLN A 73 -7.30 17.95 -26.20
N GLN A 74 -6.51 16.89 -26.40
CA GLN A 74 -6.60 16.03 -27.58
C GLN A 74 -7.72 14.98 -27.49
N GLY A 75 -8.51 14.98 -26.41
CA GLY A 75 -9.60 14.03 -26.19
C GLY A 75 -9.12 12.62 -25.81
N LYS A 76 -7.87 12.45 -25.34
CA LYS A 76 -7.36 11.17 -24.89
C LYS A 76 -8.06 10.68 -23.63
N SER A 77 -8.26 9.37 -23.52
CA SER A 77 -8.79 8.73 -22.32
C SER A 77 -7.73 8.66 -21.21
N ASP A 78 -8.17 8.50 -19.95
CA ASP A 78 -7.26 8.44 -18.80
C ASP A 78 -6.29 7.26 -18.92
N GLY A 79 -6.75 6.11 -19.42
CA GLY A 79 -5.92 4.94 -19.68
C GLY A 79 -4.82 5.21 -20.70
N GLU A 80 -5.15 5.84 -21.84
CA GLU A 80 -4.16 6.22 -22.86
C GLU A 80 -3.11 7.19 -22.31
N ILE A 81 -3.54 8.17 -21.50
CA ILE A 81 -2.63 9.15 -20.89
C ILE A 81 -1.67 8.43 -19.94
N VAL A 82 -2.19 7.58 -19.06
CA VAL A 82 -1.37 6.83 -18.10
C VAL A 82 -0.41 5.89 -18.83
N ASP A 83 -0.86 5.18 -19.87
CA ASP A 83 -0.02 4.28 -20.66
C ASP A 83 1.09 5.04 -21.40
N TYR A 84 0.79 6.22 -21.94
CA TYR A 84 1.82 7.10 -22.52
C TYR A 84 2.87 7.50 -21.48
N MET A 85 2.44 7.88 -20.27
CA MET A 85 3.36 8.26 -19.19
C MET A 85 4.23 7.07 -18.77
N VAL A 86 3.65 5.88 -18.64
CA VAL A 86 4.41 4.67 -18.28
C VAL A 86 5.37 4.26 -19.39
N ALA A 87 4.96 4.33 -20.65
CA ALA A 87 5.82 3.98 -21.78
C ALA A 87 7.08 4.85 -21.85
N ARG A 88 6.99 6.12 -21.43
CA ARG A 88 8.10 7.09 -21.51
C ARG A 88 8.90 7.23 -20.23
N TYR A 89 8.26 7.09 -19.07
CA TYR A 89 8.86 7.36 -17.76
C TYR A 89 8.94 6.13 -16.85
N GLY A 90 8.40 4.98 -17.28
CA GLY A 90 8.43 3.69 -16.59
C GLY A 90 7.29 3.50 -15.59
N ASP A 91 7.21 2.27 -15.06
CA ASP A 91 6.17 1.86 -14.10
C ASP A 91 6.18 2.68 -12.79
N PHE A 92 7.34 3.26 -12.43
CA PHE A 92 7.52 4.05 -11.20
C PHE A 92 6.71 5.35 -11.17
N VAL A 93 6.17 5.79 -12.31
CA VAL A 93 5.27 6.94 -12.37
C VAL A 93 3.88 6.60 -11.82
N ARG A 94 3.47 5.33 -11.75
CA ARG A 94 2.17 5.00 -11.13
C ARG A 94 2.30 5.00 -9.61
N TYR A 95 1.45 5.76 -8.91
CA TYR A 95 1.37 5.68 -7.44
C TYR A 95 0.84 4.31 -7.00
N LYS A 96 -0.09 3.76 -7.79
CA LYS A 96 -0.69 2.45 -7.58
C LYS A 96 -0.23 1.48 -8.68
N PRO A 97 0.66 0.51 -8.38
CA PRO A 97 1.09 -0.46 -9.37
C PRO A 97 -0.10 -1.30 -9.85
N PRO A 98 -0.27 -1.52 -11.17
CA PRO A 98 -1.35 -2.36 -11.67
C PRO A 98 -1.15 -3.80 -11.20
N VAL A 99 -2.21 -4.60 -11.16
CA VAL A 99 -2.10 -6.05 -10.95
C VAL A 99 -1.62 -6.67 -12.26
N ASN A 100 -0.39 -7.18 -12.27
CA ASN A 100 0.20 -7.89 -13.40
C ASN A 100 1.14 -9.00 -12.88
N GLU A 101 1.76 -9.77 -13.76
CA GLU A 101 2.64 -10.89 -13.39
C GLU A 101 3.78 -10.49 -12.44
N ARG A 102 4.30 -9.27 -12.58
CA ARG A 102 5.42 -8.77 -11.75
C ARG A 102 4.96 -8.32 -10.36
N THR A 103 3.76 -7.76 -10.26
CA THR A 103 3.20 -7.21 -9.01
C THR A 103 2.27 -8.20 -8.31
N TRP A 104 1.96 -9.34 -8.93
CA TRP A 104 1.01 -10.32 -8.40
C TRP A 104 1.40 -10.79 -6.99
N LEU A 105 2.68 -11.06 -6.75
CA LEU A 105 3.17 -11.46 -5.43
C LEU A 105 2.97 -10.36 -4.37
N LEU A 106 3.06 -9.07 -4.74
CA LEU A 106 2.80 -7.96 -3.83
C LEU A 106 1.33 -7.93 -3.38
N TRP A 107 0.41 -8.19 -4.30
CA TRP A 107 -1.04 -8.13 -4.04
C TRP A 107 -1.57 -9.37 -3.32
N PHE A 108 -1.12 -10.56 -3.70
CA PHE A 108 -1.66 -11.82 -3.17
C PHE A 108 -0.77 -12.50 -2.14
N GLY A 109 0.51 -12.16 -2.08
CA GLY A 109 1.49 -12.76 -1.17
C GLY A 109 1.07 -12.71 0.31
N PRO A 110 0.68 -11.55 0.86
CA PRO A 110 0.23 -11.45 2.25
C PRO A 110 -0.96 -12.37 2.56
N GLY A 111 -1.97 -12.40 1.69
CA GLY A 111 -3.15 -13.25 1.85
C GLY A 111 -2.82 -14.74 1.73
N ALA A 112 -1.99 -15.12 0.76
CA ALA A 112 -1.54 -16.49 0.57
C ALA A 112 -0.75 -17.01 1.78
N LEU A 113 0.12 -16.17 2.35
CA LEU A 113 0.92 -16.54 3.54
C LEU A 113 0.04 -16.72 4.78
N LEU A 114 -0.96 -15.85 4.98
CA LEU A 114 -1.94 -16.00 6.05
C LEU A 114 -2.76 -17.29 5.91
N LEU A 115 -3.29 -17.55 4.71
CA LEU A 115 -4.04 -18.78 4.42
C LEU A 115 -3.19 -20.03 4.66
N PHE A 116 -1.95 -20.00 4.20
CA PHE A 116 -1.00 -21.09 4.43
C PHE A 116 -0.76 -21.32 5.93
N GLY A 117 -0.54 -20.26 6.71
CA GLY A 117 -0.38 -20.35 8.17
C GLY A 117 -1.60 -20.95 8.87
N VAL A 118 -2.81 -20.49 8.52
CA VAL A 118 -4.07 -21.03 9.06
C VAL A 118 -4.25 -22.50 8.72
N LEU A 119 -3.96 -22.91 7.49
CA LEU A 119 -4.04 -24.31 7.07
C LEU A 119 -3.06 -25.19 7.85
N VAL A 120 -1.81 -24.75 7.99
CA VAL A 120 -0.79 -25.49 8.75
C VAL A 120 -1.22 -25.69 10.20
N ILE A 121 -1.64 -24.61 10.87
CA ILE A 121 -2.10 -24.68 12.27
C ILE A 121 -3.35 -25.58 12.37
N GLY A 122 -4.31 -25.43 11.46
CA GLY A 122 -5.52 -26.24 11.42
C GLY A 122 -5.22 -27.74 11.30
N VAL A 123 -4.30 -28.10 10.39
CA VAL A 123 -3.84 -29.50 10.22
C VAL A 123 -3.17 -30.01 11.49
N ILE A 124 -2.30 -29.22 12.13
CA ILE A 124 -1.63 -29.60 13.38
C ILE A 124 -2.65 -29.84 14.50
N VAL A 125 -3.61 -28.93 14.67
CA VAL A 125 -4.65 -29.04 15.71
C VAL A 125 -5.55 -30.25 15.46
N LEU A 126 -6.00 -30.46 14.22
CA LEU A 126 -6.84 -31.61 13.86
C LEU A 126 -6.10 -32.95 14.10
N ARG A 127 -4.81 -33.03 13.74
CA ARG A 127 -3.97 -34.21 14.02
C ARG A 127 -3.83 -34.45 15.52
N ARG A 128 -3.51 -33.42 16.32
CA ARG A 128 -3.39 -33.55 17.78
C ARG A 128 -4.70 -34.00 18.44
N ARG A 129 -5.84 -33.46 18.01
CA ARG A 129 -7.17 -33.86 18.53
C ARG A 129 -7.49 -35.32 18.20
N ARG A 130 -7.16 -35.79 17.00
CA ARG A 130 -7.33 -37.21 16.62
C ARG A 130 -6.44 -38.14 17.44
N THR A 131 -5.19 -37.75 17.71
CA THR A 131 -4.31 -38.54 18.59
C THR A 131 -4.80 -38.55 20.03
N ALA A 132 -5.25 -37.40 20.57
CA ALA A 132 -5.82 -37.32 21.92
C ALA A 132 -7.13 -38.11 22.06
N ALA A 133 -7.98 -38.12 21.03
CA ALA A 133 -9.19 -38.96 21.01
C ALA A 133 -8.89 -40.47 20.84
N LYS A 134 -7.70 -40.82 20.33
CA LYS A 134 -7.22 -42.21 20.20
C LYS A 134 -6.54 -42.70 21.49
N VAL A 135 -6.09 -41.81 22.38
CA VAL A 135 -5.67 -42.17 23.74
C VAL A 135 -6.93 -42.54 24.50
N GLN A 136 -7.07 -43.84 24.74
CA GLN A 136 -8.30 -44.54 25.08
C GLN A 136 -8.90 -44.07 26.40
N THR A 137 -10.17 -43.70 26.37
CA THR A 137 -11.07 -43.62 27.55
C THR A 137 -11.55 -45.00 28.02
N THR A 138 -10.97 -46.08 27.50
CA THR A 138 -11.28 -47.46 27.87
C THR A 138 -9.97 -48.17 28.21
N LEU A 139 -9.77 -48.50 29.49
CA LEU A 139 -8.69 -49.37 29.94
C LEU A 139 -8.71 -50.66 29.11
N SER A 140 -7.55 -51.08 28.63
CA SER A 140 -7.41 -52.41 28.02
C SER A 140 -7.80 -53.49 29.05
N ALA A 141 -8.21 -54.67 28.59
CA ALA A 141 -8.62 -55.75 29.48
C ALA A 141 -7.53 -56.12 30.51
N GLU A 142 -6.27 -55.97 30.13
CA GLU A 142 -5.10 -56.21 30.98
C GLU A 142 -4.92 -55.13 32.05
N GLU A 143 -5.14 -53.86 31.71
CA GLU A 143 -5.13 -52.74 32.65
C GLU A 143 -6.31 -52.80 33.63
N GLN A 144 -7.49 -53.24 33.17
CA GLN A 144 -8.65 -53.47 34.04
C GLN A 144 -8.38 -54.60 35.05
N ALA A 145 -7.80 -55.71 34.60
CA ALA A 145 -7.45 -56.82 35.48
C ALA A 145 -6.38 -56.43 36.52
N ARG A 146 -5.43 -55.59 36.14
CA ARG A 146 -4.41 -55.05 37.04
C ARG A 146 -5.01 -54.09 38.07
N LEU A 147 -5.90 -53.19 37.64
CA LEU A 147 -6.62 -52.28 38.54
C LEU A 147 -7.50 -53.04 39.55
N ALA A 148 -8.21 -54.08 39.09
CA ALA A 148 -9.05 -54.91 39.96
C ALA A 148 -8.24 -55.67 41.03
N ASN A 149 -7.01 -56.09 40.72
CA ASN A 149 -6.10 -56.69 41.70
C ASN A 149 -5.62 -55.68 42.74
N LEU A 150 -5.27 -54.45 42.32
CA LEU A 150 -4.84 -53.40 43.25
C LEU A 150 -5.96 -53.01 44.22
N LEU A 151 -7.19 -52.86 43.73
CA LEU A 151 -8.37 -52.53 44.57
C LEU A 151 -8.76 -53.66 45.54
N LYS A 152 -8.39 -54.91 45.25
CA LYS A 152 -8.60 -56.06 46.16
C LYS A 152 -7.60 -56.11 47.30
N ASN A 153 -6.39 -55.58 47.10
CA ASN A 153 -5.31 -55.63 48.08
C ASN A 153 -5.30 -54.43 49.04
N ASP A 154 -6.10 -53.38 48.76
CA ASP A 154 -6.30 -52.20 49.61
C ASP A 154 -7.49 -52.35 50.58
N LYS A 155 -8.08 -53.55 50.70
CA LYS A 155 -9.08 -53.93 51.71
C LYS A 155 -8.50 -54.96 52.68
#